data_AF-A0A258IEQ1-F1
#
_entry.id   AF-A0A258IEQ1-F1
#
_cell.length_a   1.000
_cell.length_b   1.000
_cell.length_c   1.000
_cell.angle_alpha   90.00
_cell.angle_beta   90.00
_cell.angle_gamma   90.00
#
_symmetry.space_group_name_H-M   'P 1'
#
loop_
_entity.id
_entity.type
_entity.pdbx_description
1 polymer ?
#
loop_
_entity_poly.entity_id
_entity_poly.type
_entity_poly.pdbx_seq_one_letter_code
_entity_poly.pdbx_strand_id
1 'polypeptide(L)'
;MDPGPDNPLGYWEPWEMVALDDEILEAVDSRWDNVFAVKDNERAWAARSRFLSKAQDFLTHNFGDQDLLVMKDPRSSILASFWRQALEEIAVDPVYVIMVRHPLEVAESLLARNGSPREKSLLLWTSYMLAIERDTRDAPRVFVTYSDMLNDWRGVLDRVEAVMGRPLPRRTPSAGVDIERFLSKSHRHHEADVAALEEIPGVWAGAQTTYSWMMEAARGLAPQPGSLAAVETELDALERTVGPVLAEMRQELAQIPVAKAEAAEAREDLARMRFSLQDARQETADLRSHFDRFHAEADARDQAAIAREQAAVAREQAAITHYQGVAEQWKREALAEQVKVEILRDRVAKAEREAGMAQALSENLQAQNAAILSSTSWRVTWPLRAIVRRLRPG
;
A
#
# COMPACT_ATOMS: atom_id res chain seq x y z
N MET A 1 13.07 21.79 29.35
CA MET A 1 13.32 20.79 28.26
C MET A 1 14.81 20.63 28.02
N ASP A 2 15.23 19.47 27.51
CA ASP A 2 16.63 19.17 27.21
C ASP A 2 17.26 20.16 26.19
N PRO A 3 18.59 20.37 26.23
CA PRO A 3 19.32 21.14 25.24
C PRO A 3 19.04 20.67 23.81
N GLY A 4 18.75 21.61 22.91
CA GLY A 4 18.62 21.39 21.48
C GLY A 4 19.73 22.10 20.69
N PRO A 5 19.91 21.80 19.40
CA PRO A 5 20.88 22.48 18.54
C PRO A 5 20.73 24.02 18.56
N ASP A 6 19.49 24.50 18.69
CA ASP A 6 19.15 25.93 18.65
C ASP A 6 19.20 26.61 20.03
N ASN A 7 19.34 25.84 21.11
CA ASN A 7 19.58 26.33 22.46
C ASN A 7 20.43 25.32 23.25
N PRO A 8 21.77 25.41 23.13
CA PRO A 8 22.71 24.46 23.72
C PRO A 8 22.70 24.40 25.24
N LEU A 9 22.00 25.33 25.91
CA LEU A 9 21.90 25.43 27.36
C LEU A 9 20.57 24.90 27.91
N GLY A 10 19.65 24.44 27.05
CA GLY A 10 18.34 23.91 27.46
C GLY A 10 17.27 25.00 27.62
N TYR A 11 16.01 24.57 27.60
CA TYR A 11 14.87 25.46 27.84
C TYR A 11 14.53 25.48 29.33
N TRP A 12 14.52 26.67 29.91
CA TRP A 12 14.17 26.94 31.30
C TRP A 12 12.64 27.02 31.53
N GLU A 13 11.84 26.85 30.48
CA GLU A 13 10.38 26.79 30.56
C GLU A 13 9.94 25.46 31.18
N PRO A 14 9.05 25.48 32.20
CA PRO A 14 8.34 24.29 32.63
C PRO A 14 7.50 23.75 31.47
N TRP A 15 7.65 22.48 31.11
CA TRP A 15 6.93 21.89 29.98
C TRP A 15 5.41 21.98 30.19
N GLU A 16 4.94 21.89 31.43
CA GLU A 16 3.53 22.06 31.75
C GLU A 16 3.00 23.46 31.40
N MET A 17 3.81 24.51 31.58
CA MET A 17 3.45 25.88 31.18
C MET A 17 3.33 25.99 29.66
N VAL A 18 4.33 25.47 28.93
CA VAL A 18 4.33 25.48 27.45
C VAL A 18 3.09 24.76 26.91
N ALA A 19 2.79 23.58 27.44
CA ALA A 19 1.65 22.77 27.01
C ALA A 19 0.32 23.46 27.32
N LEU A 20 0.20 24.10 28.49
CA LEU A 20 -0.99 24.86 28.85
C LEU A 20 -1.17 26.10 27.97
N ASP A 21 -0.09 26.84 27.70
CA ASP A 21 -0.12 27.99 26.80
C ASP A 21 -0.54 27.60 25.37
N ASP A 22 0.00 26.49 24.84
CA ASP A 22 -0.41 25.97 23.53
C ASP A 22 -1.90 25.53 23.53
N GLU A 23 -2.40 24.92 24.62
CA GLU A 23 -3.82 24.54 24.77
C GLU A 23 -4.74 25.77 24.81
N ILE A 24 -4.33 26.83 25.53
CA ILE A 24 -5.08 28.09 25.61
C ILE A 24 -5.15 28.75 24.23
N LEU A 25 -4.03 28.85 23.53
CA LEU A 25 -3.95 29.47 22.20
C LEU A 25 -4.78 28.70 21.18
N GLU A 26 -4.72 27.37 21.17
CA GLU A 26 -5.53 26.54 20.27
C GLU A 26 -7.03 26.74 20.52
N ALA A 27 -7.45 26.87 21.77
CA ALA A 27 -8.85 27.11 22.12
C ALA A 27 -9.41 28.46 21.66
N VAL A 28 -8.54 29.40 21.26
CA VAL A 28 -8.90 30.72 20.71
C VAL A 28 -8.52 30.87 19.24
N ASP A 29 -8.31 29.75 18.54
CA ASP A 29 -7.92 29.66 17.13
C ASP A 29 -6.61 30.43 16.83
N SER A 30 -5.69 30.38 17.79
CA SER A 30 -4.35 30.95 17.67
C SER A 30 -3.28 29.89 17.94
N ARG A 31 -2.03 30.30 17.75
CA ARG A 31 -0.82 29.50 17.93
C ARG A 31 0.33 30.43 18.30
N TRP A 32 1.39 29.86 18.86
CA TRP A 32 2.59 30.61 19.22
C TRP A 32 3.19 31.40 18.03
N ASP A 33 3.01 30.92 16.79
CA ASP A 33 3.53 31.53 15.56
C ASP A 33 2.52 32.41 14.81
N ASN A 34 1.40 32.77 15.46
CA ASN A 34 0.43 33.70 14.90
C ASN A 34 1.01 35.13 14.85
N VAL A 35 1.19 35.65 13.64
CA VAL A 35 1.71 37.01 13.43
C VAL A 35 0.72 38.10 13.85
N PHE A 36 -0.54 37.76 14.14
CA PHE A 36 -1.57 38.67 14.64
C PHE A 36 -1.95 38.36 16.11
N ALA A 37 -1.00 37.85 16.89
CA ALA A 37 -1.23 37.45 18.29
C ALA A 37 -1.51 38.60 19.27
N VAL A 38 -1.50 39.87 18.83
CA VAL A 38 -1.68 41.04 19.70
C VAL A 38 -2.95 40.95 20.54
N LYS A 39 -4.03 40.38 19.99
CA LYS A 39 -5.32 40.22 20.68
C LYS A 39 -5.57 38.83 21.25
N ASP A 40 -4.57 37.94 21.24
CA ASP A 40 -4.71 36.60 21.81
C ASP A 40 -5.01 36.67 23.31
N ASN A 41 -4.42 37.63 24.02
CA ASN A 41 -4.65 37.80 25.45
C ASN A 41 -6.12 38.11 25.77
N GLU A 42 -6.78 38.98 25.00
CA GLU A 42 -8.21 39.29 25.19
C GLU A 42 -9.10 38.06 24.95
N ARG A 43 -8.79 37.29 23.90
CA ARG A 43 -9.51 36.05 23.58
C ARG A 43 -9.28 34.97 24.66
N ALA A 44 -8.03 34.79 25.08
CA ALA A 44 -7.64 33.87 26.14
C ALA A 44 -8.30 34.26 27.48
N TRP A 45 -8.35 35.55 27.78
CA TRP A 45 -9.07 36.08 28.94
C TRP A 45 -10.55 35.72 28.91
N ALA A 46 -11.21 35.85 27.75
CA ALA A 46 -12.61 35.46 27.60
C ALA A 46 -12.82 33.96 27.84
N ALA A 47 -11.83 33.12 27.49
CA ALA A 47 -11.85 31.67 27.69
C ALA A 47 -11.27 31.19 29.05
N ARG A 48 -10.80 32.10 29.92
CA ARG A 48 -9.97 31.80 31.10
C ARG A 48 -10.56 30.76 32.06
N SER A 49 -11.88 30.74 32.24
CA SER A 49 -12.56 29.81 33.14
C SER A 49 -12.31 28.34 32.81
N ARG A 50 -11.97 28.02 31.55
CA ARG A 50 -11.62 26.67 31.11
C ARG A 50 -10.25 26.22 31.60
N PHE A 51 -9.35 27.16 31.90
CA PHE A 51 -7.92 26.90 32.09
C PHE A 51 -7.38 27.35 33.44
N LEU A 52 -8.07 28.23 34.17
CA LEU A 52 -7.59 28.77 35.45
C LEU A 52 -7.26 27.68 36.48
N SER A 53 -8.09 26.63 36.60
CA SER A 53 -7.78 25.52 37.52
C SER A 53 -6.48 24.81 37.15
N LYS A 54 -6.23 24.57 35.86
CA LYS A 54 -4.98 23.96 35.38
C LYS A 54 -3.78 24.87 35.66
N ALA A 55 -3.94 26.18 35.49
CA ALA A 55 -2.91 27.16 35.79
C ALA A 55 -2.60 27.20 37.29
N GLN A 56 -3.62 27.17 38.15
CA GLN A 56 -3.46 27.11 39.61
C GLN A 56 -2.75 25.81 40.05
N ASP A 57 -3.14 24.66 39.49
CA ASP A 57 -2.50 23.38 39.76
C ASP A 57 -1.03 23.42 39.34
N PHE A 58 -0.74 23.95 38.15
CA PHE A 58 0.62 24.17 37.65
C PHE A 58 1.43 25.04 38.61
N LEU A 59 0.91 26.21 39.00
CA LEU A 59 1.59 27.15 39.87
C LEU A 59 1.86 26.56 41.25
N THR A 60 0.84 25.91 41.85
CA THR A 60 0.95 25.27 43.17
C THR A 60 1.96 24.13 43.14
N HIS A 61 1.94 23.30 42.09
CA HIS A 61 2.85 22.16 41.97
C HIS A 61 4.31 22.58 41.76
N ASN A 62 4.55 23.61 40.96
CA ASN A 62 5.90 24.03 40.59
C ASN A 62 6.54 25.01 41.58
N PHE A 63 5.73 25.85 42.23
CA PHE A 63 6.23 26.93 43.07
C PHE A 63 5.84 26.81 44.55
N GLY A 64 4.81 26.03 44.90
CA GLY A 64 4.44 25.77 46.31
C GLY A 64 4.42 27.04 47.18
N ASP A 65 5.07 26.97 48.35
CA ASP A 65 5.18 28.08 49.32
C ASP A 65 6.46 28.94 49.13
N GLN A 66 7.04 29.00 47.92
CA GLN A 66 8.26 29.79 47.69
C GLN A 66 8.00 31.30 47.77
N ASP A 67 8.89 32.04 48.44
CA ASP A 67 8.79 33.50 48.60
C ASP A 67 8.91 34.28 47.27
N LEU A 68 9.55 33.68 46.26
CA LEU A 68 9.81 34.24 44.93
C LEU A 68 9.74 33.14 43.87
N LEU A 69 8.96 33.39 42.83
CA LEU A 69 8.85 32.54 41.65
C LEU A 69 9.33 33.29 40.40
N VAL A 70 9.86 32.53 39.45
CA VAL A 70 10.24 33.03 38.12
C VAL A 70 9.54 32.17 37.09
N MET A 71 8.68 32.80 36.31
CA MET A 71 8.01 32.18 35.18
C MET A 71 8.56 32.74 33.90
N LYS A 72 8.79 31.86 32.93
CA LYS A 72 9.26 32.24 31.61
C LYS A 72 8.64 31.30 30.60
N ASP A 73 7.87 31.86 29.68
CA ASP A 73 7.55 31.35 28.34
C ASP A 73 7.33 32.58 27.46
N PRO A 74 7.87 32.68 26.23
CA PRO A 74 7.58 33.80 25.35
C PRO A 74 6.08 34.07 25.15
N ARG A 75 5.23 33.03 25.15
CA ARG A 75 3.77 33.14 25.00
C ARG A 75 3.13 33.87 26.17
N SER A 76 3.78 33.95 27.34
CA SER A 76 3.30 34.79 28.44
C SER A 76 3.21 36.27 28.03
N SER A 77 3.92 36.70 26.97
CA SER A 77 3.76 38.03 26.37
C SER A 77 2.39 38.27 25.74
N ILE A 78 1.79 37.23 25.16
CA ILE A 78 0.48 37.29 24.49
C ILE A 78 -0.63 36.65 25.33
N LEU A 79 -0.32 36.22 26.56
CA LEU A 79 -1.23 35.65 27.56
C LEU A 79 -1.09 36.35 28.92
N ALA A 80 -0.54 37.57 28.94
CA ALA A 80 -0.12 38.26 30.15
C ALA A 80 -1.27 38.46 31.17
N SER A 81 -2.47 38.82 30.70
CA SER A 81 -3.62 39.04 31.59
C SER A 81 -4.15 37.72 32.13
N PHE A 82 -4.18 36.66 31.31
CA PHE A 82 -4.56 35.32 31.79
C PHE A 82 -3.65 34.87 32.93
N TRP A 83 -2.33 34.96 32.75
CA TRP A 83 -1.36 34.56 33.77
C TRP A 83 -1.40 35.47 34.99
N ARG A 84 -1.65 36.77 34.81
CA ARG A 84 -1.87 37.70 35.93
C ARG A 84 -2.99 37.22 36.84
N GLN A 85 -4.14 36.85 36.28
CA GLN A 85 -5.24 36.31 37.09
C GLN A 85 -4.85 34.99 37.76
N ALA A 86 -4.19 34.07 37.05
CA ALA A 86 -3.77 32.82 37.67
C ALA A 86 -2.84 33.04 38.88
N LEU A 87 -1.97 34.05 38.82
CA LEU A 87 -1.09 34.48 39.91
C LEU A 87 -1.86 35.18 41.05
N GLU A 88 -2.84 36.04 40.72
CA GLU A 88 -3.71 36.69 41.71
C GLU A 88 -4.50 35.67 42.55
N GLU A 89 -4.95 34.57 41.95
CA GLU A 89 -5.68 33.48 42.64
C GLU A 89 -4.84 32.78 43.72
N ILE A 90 -3.52 32.83 43.59
CA ILE A 90 -2.56 32.31 44.58
C ILE A 90 -1.86 33.43 45.37
N ALA A 91 -2.43 34.64 45.35
CA ALA A 91 -1.93 35.82 46.05
C ALA A 91 -0.46 36.18 45.70
N VAL A 92 -0.09 36.03 44.43
CA VAL A 92 1.22 36.44 43.90
C VAL A 92 1.05 37.65 42.99
N ASP A 93 1.74 38.74 43.32
CA ASP A 93 1.82 39.94 42.48
C ASP A 93 2.99 39.80 41.47
N PRO A 94 2.74 39.82 40.15
CA PRO A 94 3.79 39.70 39.15
C PRO A 94 4.60 40.99 38.98
N VAL A 95 5.89 40.83 38.73
CA VAL A 95 6.77 41.86 38.16
C VAL A 95 7.19 41.42 36.78
N TYR A 96 6.96 42.25 35.77
CA TYR A 96 7.24 41.91 34.37
C TYR A 96 8.64 42.35 33.96
N VAL A 97 9.52 41.39 33.66
CA VAL A 97 10.84 41.65 33.06
C VAL A 97 10.73 41.45 31.55
N ILE A 98 10.59 42.55 30.81
CA ILE A 98 10.34 42.54 29.37
C ILE A 98 11.69 42.58 28.65
N MET A 99 12.05 41.46 28.06
CA MET A 99 13.31 41.31 27.35
C MET A 99 13.17 41.88 25.92
N VAL A 100 14.00 42.87 25.58
CA VAL A 100 14.05 43.53 24.26
C VAL A 100 15.30 43.09 23.49
N ARG A 101 15.09 42.37 22.39
CA ARG A 101 16.16 41.97 21.46
C ARG A 101 15.91 42.59 20.10
N HIS A 102 16.98 42.89 19.35
CA HIS A 102 16.86 43.40 18.00
C HIS A 102 16.04 42.44 17.12
N PRO A 103 15.00 42.91 16.41
CA PRO A 103 14.07 42.03 15.70
C PRO A 103 14.72 41.25 14.56
N LEU A 104 15.76 41.79 13.91
CA LEU A 104 16.55 41.02 12.93
C LEU A 104 17.32 39.85 13.54
N GLU A 105 17.90 40.00 14.74
CA GLU A 105 18.57 38.88 15.41
C GLU A 105 17.55 37.79 15.80
N VAL A 106 16.32 38.18 16.16
CA VAL A 106 15.23 37.24 16.43
C VAL A 106 14.81 36.53 15.14
N ALA A 107 14.71 37.26 14.03
CA ALA A 107 14.38 36.68 12.73
C ALA A 107 15.43 35.67 12.24
N GLU A 108 16.72 35.96 12.41
CA GLU A 108 17.81 35.02 12.11
C GLU A 108 17.73 33.77 12.98
N SER A 109 17.46 33.93 14.28
CA SER A 109 17.28 32.81 15.21
C SER A 109 16.09 31.93 14.84
N LEU A 110 14.95 32.52 14.46
CA LEU A 110 13.78 31.77 14.02
C LEU A 110 14.00 31.09 12.66
N LEU A 111 14.69 31.74 11.73
CA LEU A 111 15.07 31.13 10.46
C LEU A 111 15.93 29.88 10.68
N ALA A 112 16.94 29.96 11.55
CA ALA A 112 17.80 28.81 11.89
C ALA A 112 17.01 27.68 12.57
N ARG A 113 16.13 28.01 13.52
CA ARG A 113 15.38 27.05 14.33
C ARG A 113 14.31 26.28 13.55
N ASN A 114 13.51 26.98 12.74
CA ASN A 114 12.34 26.37 12.11
C ASN A 114 12.04 26.88 10.70
N GLY A 115 13.02 27.53 10.05
CA GLY A 115 12.87 28.02 8.69
C GLY A 115 11.87 29.18 8.55
N SER A 116 11.54 29.89 9.63
CA SER A 116 10.61 31.02 9.56
C SER A 116 11.21 32.16 8.71
N PRO A 117 10.50 32.64 7.68
CA PRO A 117 10.94 33.80 6.91
C PRO A 117 11.10 35.04 7.80
N ARG A 118 12.00 35.94 7.39
CA ARG A 118 12.29 37.17 8.12
C ARG A 118 11.03 38.01 8.32
N GLU A 119 10.24 38.21 7.27
CA GLU A 119 9.06 39.08 7.27
C GLU A 119 7.99 38.55 8.25
N LYS A 120 7.77 37.23 8.28
CA LYS A 120 6.92 36.56 9.29
C LYS A 120 7.47 36.80 10.69
N SER A 121 8.77 36.65 10.88
CA SER A 121 9.43 36.79 12.19
C SER A 121 9.38 38.22 12.72
N LEU A 122 9.49 39.23 11.85
CA LEU A 122 9.36 40.64 12.23
C LEU A 122 7.95 40.99 12.68
N LEU A 123 6.92 40.51 11.96
CA LEU A 123 5.52 40.67 12.37
C LEU A 123 5.25 39.96 13.70
N LEU A 124 5.72 38.72 13.84
CA LEU A 124 5.56 37.95 15.07
C LEU A 124 6.20 38.65 16.28
N TRP A 125 7.45 39.09 16.13
CA TRP A 125 8.17 39.83 17.17
C TRP A 125 7.42 41.10 17.55
N THR A 126 6.93 41.86 16.55
CA THR A 126 6.18 43.10 16.79
C THR A 126 4.90 42.82 17.57
N SER A 127 4.16 41.78 17.18
CA SER A 127 2.92 41.42 17.86
C SER A 127 3.11 41.02 19.32
N TYR A 128 4.17 40.28 19.62
CA TYR A 128 4.51 39.92 21.01
C TYR A 128 4.90 41.15 21.84
N MET A 129 5.70 42.05 21.27
CA MET A 129 6.14 43.27 21.95
C MET A 129 4.97 44.23 22.20
N LEU A 130 4.07 44.40 21.24
CA LEU A 130 2.85 45.21 21.41
C LEU A 130 1.95 44.63 22.50
N ALA A 131 1.73 43.30 22.49
CA ALA A 131 0.88 42.65 23.49
C ALA A 131 1.42 42.82 24.91
N ILE A 132 2.69 42.45 25.15
CA ILE A 132 3.27 42.55 26.50
C ILE A 132 3.35 44.01 26.96
N GLU A 133 3.64 44.96 26.07
CA GLU A 133 3.63 46.37 26.43
C GLU A 133 2.22 46.82 26.81
N ARG A 134 1.22 46.56 25.98
CA ARG A 134 -0.16 47.00 26.24
C ARG A 134 -0.71 46.40 27.54
N ASP A 135 -0.48 45.10 27.75
CA ASP A 135 -1.15 44.31 28.78
C ASP A 135 -0.45 44.34 30.14
N THR A 136 0.64 45.11 30.26
CA THR A 136 1.39 45.30 31.52
C THR A 136 1.49 46.76 31.96
N ARG A 137 0.83 47.71 31.27
CA ARG A 137 0.93 49.15 31.60
C ARG A 137 0.50 49.48 33.02
N ASP A 138 -0.40 48.68 33.60
CA ASP A 138 -0.96 48.81 34.93
C ASP A 138 -0.21 48.00 36.01
N ALA A 139 0.90 47.34 35.66
CA ALA A 139 1.66 46.49 36.56
C ALA A 139 3.15 46.90 36.67
N PRO A 140 3.86 46.53 37.74
CA PRO A 140 5.30 46.74 37.85
C PRO A 140 6.03 46.06 36.70
N ARG A 141 6.76 46.84 35.90
CA ARG A 141 7.49 46.34 34.72
C ARG A 141 8.83 47.02 34.52
N VAL A 142 9.77 46.29 33.93
CA VAL A 142 11.08 46.79 33.53
C VAL A 142 11.43 46.27 32.13
N PHE A 143 11.91 47.17 31.27
CA PHE A 143 12.42 46.81 29.96
C PHE A 143 13.93 46.62 30.03
N VAL A 144 14.40 45.47 29.56
CA VAL A 144 15.81 45.07 29.62
C VAL A 144 16.26 44.70 28.22
N THR A 145 17.33 45.30 27.71
CA THR A 145 17.86 44.86 26.41
C THR A 145 18.70 43.60 26.58
N TYR A 146 18.73 42.76 25.54
CA TYR A 146 19.59 41.57 25.53
C TYR A 146 21.06 41.96 25.73
N SER A 147 21.47 43.07 25.13
CA SER A 147 22.81 43.64 25.26
C SER A 147 23.13 44.06 26.69
N ASP A 148 22.22 44.74 27.39
CA ASP A 148 22.43 45.11 28.80
C ASP A 148 22.56 43.86 29.67
N MET A 149 21.75 42.84 29.42
CA MET A 149 21.81 41.58 30.17
C MET A 149 23.15 40.84 29.97
N LEU A 150 23.79 40.97 28.81
CA LEU A 150 25.10 40.36 28.57
C LEU A 150 26.26 41.21 29.09
N ASN A 151 26.17 42.53 28.97
CA ASN A 151 27.26 43.46 29.29
C ASN A 151 27.27 43.92 30.75
N ASP A 152 26.09 44.11 31.35
CA ASP A 152 25.91 44.56 32.74
C ASP A 152 24.68 43.91 33.38
N TRP A 153 24.70 42.58 33.51
CA TRP A 153 23.63 41.84 34.18
C TRP A 153 23.42 42.30 35.64
N ARG A 154 24.45 42.84 36.31
CA ARG A 154 24.34 43.33 37.69
C ARG A 154 23.44 44.57 37.75
N GLY A 155 23.71 45.57 36.92
CA GLY A 155 22.86 46.75 36.80
C GLY A 155 21.43 46.39 36.35
N VAL A 156 21.27 45.38 35.49
CA VAL A 156 19.94 44.85 35.16
C VAL A 156 19.22 44.31 36.40
N LEU A 157 19.87 43.46 37.21
CA LEU A 157 19.25 42.93 38.43
C LEU A 157 18.93 44.04 39.44
N ASP A 158 19.77 45.07 39.56
CA ASP A 158 19.50 46.23 40.42
C ASP A 158 18.20 46.94 40.01
N ARG A 159 17.95 47.11 38.70
CA ARG A 159 16.70 47.68 38.18
C ARG A 159 15.49 46.77 38.45
N VAL A 160 15.66 45.45 38.32
CA VAL A 160 14.61 44.48 38.66
C VAL A 160 14.25 44.55 40.15
N GLU A 161 15.25 44.59 41.03
CA GLU A 161 15.05 44.76 42.48
C GLU A 161 14.36 46.08 42.82
N ALA A 162 14.70 47.16 42.13
CA ALA A 162 14.07 48.46 42.32
C ALA A 162 12.57 48.46 41.96
N VAL A 163 12.19 47.81 40.85
CA VAL A 163 10.77 47.69 40.45
C VAL A 163 10.01 46.72 41.35
N MET A 164 10.67 45.63 41.76
CA MET A 164 10.09 44.63 42.66
C MET A 164 9.95 45.14 44.11
N GLY A 165 10.69 46.18 44.51
CA GLY A 165 10.65 46.76 45.85
C GLY A 165 11.29 45.89 46.94
N ARG A 166 12.01 44.81 46.56
CA ARG A 166 12.76 43.93 47.47
C ARG A 166 14.00 43.35 46.77
N PRO A 167 15.04 42.94 47.51
CA PRO A 167 16.21 42.30 46.93
C PRO A 167 15.91 40.88 46.44
N LEU A 168 16.62 40.45 45.40
CA LEU A 168 16.62 39.06 44.93
C LEU A 168 17.41 38.18 45.91
N PRO A 169 16.97 36.93 46.15
CA PRO A 169 17.70 36.00 47.00
C PRO A 169 19.01 35.60 46.34
N ARG A 170 19.98 35.18 47.15
CA ARG A 170 21.28 34.64 46.69
C ARG A 170 22.13 35.60 45.84
N ARG A 171 22.01 36.92 46.06
CA ARG A 171 22.93 37.97 45.55
C ARG A 171 24.32 37.87 46.20
N THR A 172 24.99 36.76 45.95
CA THR A 172 26.29 36.38 46.55
C THR A 172 27.40 36.43 45.50
N PRO A 173 28.68 36.61 45.90
CA PRO A 173 29.79 36.56 44.96
C PRO A 173 29.88 35.23 44.17
N SER A 174 29.56 34.10 44.82
CA SER A 174 29.55 32.78 44.14
C SER A 174 28.51 32.71 43.03
N ALA A 175 27.28 33.16 43.30
CA ALA A 175 26.24 33.22 42.28
C ALA A 175 26.65 34.14 41.12
N GLY A 176 27.37 35.25 41.42
CA GLY A 176 27.90 36.13 40.39
C GLY A 176 28.87 35.43 39.44
N VAL A 177 29.78 34.59 39.96
CA VAL A 177 30.70 33.80 39.13
C VAL A 177 29.94 32.79 38.26
N ASP A 178 28.91 32.15 38.81
CA ASP A 178 28.10 31.18 38.07
C ASP A 178 27.30 31.85 36.93
N ILE A 179 26.74 33.03 37.19
CA ILE A 179 26.02 33.84 36.18
C ILE A 179 26.98 34.28 35.08
N GLU A 180 28.16 34.82 35.40
CA GLU A 180 29.16 35.22 34.41
C GLU A 180 29.60 34.04 33.53
N ARG A 181 29.85 32.87 34.16
CA ARG A 181 30.18 31.65 33.43
C ARG A 181 29.04 31.19 32.53
N PHE A 182 27.80 31.35 32.95
CA PHE A 182 26.64 31.02 32.13
C PHE A 182 26.52 31.97 30.94
N LEU A 183 26.56 33.29 31.17
CA LEU A 183 26.41 34.30 30.11
C LEU A 183 27.54 34.30 29.08
N SER A 184 28.77 33.99 29.51
CA SER A 184 29.93 33.86 28.59
C SER A 184 29.77 32.72 27.57
N LYS A 185 28.95 31.69 27.86
CA LYS A 185 28.63 30.63 26.88
C LYS A 185 27.59 31.05 25.87
N SER A 186 26.79 32.07 26.18
CA SER A 186 25.69 32.55 25.34
C SER A 186 26.16 33.53 24.25
N HIS A 187 27.39 33.35 23.75
CA HIS A 187 28.07 34.26 22.83
C HIS A 187 27.10 34.84 21.79
N ARG A 188 26.96 36.16 21.83
CA ARG A 188 26.13 36.93 20.90
C ARG A 188 26.67 36.72 19.49
N HIS A 189 25.99 35.93 18.68
CA HIS A 189 26.44 35.61 17.32
C HIS A 189 26.16 36.72 16.30
N HIS A 190 25.25 37.64 16.61
CA HIS A 190 24.87 38.74 15.73
C HIS A 190 24.62 40.01 16.56
N GLU A 191 25.25 41.11 16.16
CA GLU A 191 24.98 42.46 16.67
C GLU A 191 24.42 43.27 15.49
N ALA A 192 23.10 43.41 15.46
CA ALA A 192 22.45 44.27 14.48
C ALA A 192 22.46 45.71 15.01
N ASP A 193 22.93 46.64 14.17
CA ASP A 193 22.86 48.07 14.45
C ASP A 193 21.40 48.54 14.42
N VAL A 194 21.07 49.58 15.19
CA VAL A 194 19.73 50.18 15.27
C VAL A 194 19.25 50.66 13.89
N ALA A 195 20.18 51.11 13.04
CA ALA A 195 19.89 51.53 11.66
C ALA A 195 19.66 50.36 10.68
N ALA A 196 19.99 49.11 11.06
CA ALA A 196 19.95 47.97 10.14
C ALA A 196 18.54 47.67 9.60
N LEU A 197 17.47 48.03 10.34
CA LEU A 197 16.10 47.92 9.84
C LEU A 197 15.78 48.93 8.73
N GLU A 198 16.33 50.15 8.79
CA GLU A 198 16.11 51.21 7.81
C GLU A 198 16.77 50.89 6.47
N GLU A 199 17.88 50.16 6.52
CA GLU A 199 18.68 49.81 5.34
C GLU A 199 18.05 48.69 4.51
N ILE A 200 17.04 47.97 5.02
CA ILE A 200 16.42 46.84 4.32
C ILE A 200 15.18 47.33 3.54
N PRO A 201 15.21 47.31 2.19
CA PRO A 201 14.07 47.74 1.40
C PRO A 201 12.85 46.85 1.63
N GLY A 202 11.68 47.48 1.82
CA GLY A 202 10.40 46.77 1.95
C GLY A 202 10.14 46.15 3.32
N VAL A 203 11.00 46.37 4.32
CA VAL A 203 10.67 46.04 5.72
C VAL A 203 9.53 46.93 6.19
N TRP A 204 8.54 46.29 6.82
CA TRP A 204 7.42 46.99 7.39
C TRP A 204 7.85 47.90 8.55
N ALA A 205 7.51 49.19 8.46
CA ALA A 205 7.95 50.23 9.38
C ALA A 205 7.51 50.00 10.84
N GLY A 206 6.40 49.28 11.06
CA GLY A 206 5.89 49.00 12.40
C GLY A 206 6.87 48.23 13.29
N ALA A 207 7.70 47.36 12.72
CA ALA A 207 8.76 46.66 13.46
C ALA A 207 9.83 47.64 13.95
N GLN A 208 10.21 48.62 13.14
CA GLN A 208 11.17 49.65 13.50
C GLN A 208 10.61 50.60 14.56
N THR A 209 9.39 51.11 14.36
CA THR A 209 8.71 51.96 15.35
C THR A 209 8.61 51.28 16.70
N THR A 210 8.24 50.00 16.71
CA THR A 210 8.15 49.20 17.94
C THR A 210 9.52 49.01 18.59
N TYR A 211 10.55 48.67 17.82
CA TYR A 211 11.91 48.51 18.35
C TYR A 211 12.48 49.80 18.95
N SER A 212 12.37 50.93 18.25
CA SER A 212 12.80 52.23 18.76
C SER A 212 12.10 52.58 20.07
N TRP A 213 10.78 52.35 20.15
CA TRP A 213 10.01 52.57 21.38
C TRP A 213 10.52 51.70 22.53
N MET A 214 10.73 50.40 22.30
CA MET A 214 11.22 49.46 23.33
C MET A 214 12.62 49.82 23.82
N MET A 215 13.48 50.33 22.93
CA MET A 215 14.83 50.79 23.28
C MET A 215 14.80 52.07 24.13
N GLU A 216 13.91 53.02 23.83
CA GLU A 216 13.71 54.20 24.67
C GLU A 216 13.20 53.81 26.07
N ALA A 217 12.22 52.90 26.14
CA ALA A 217 11.70 52.38 27.40
C ALA A 217 12.79 51.67 28.22
N ALA A 218 13.65 50.86 27.57
CA ALA A 218 14.77 50.18 28.23
C ALA A 218 15.85 51.13 28.77
N ARG A 219 15.95 52.35 28.21
CA ARG A 219 16.81 53.44 28.72
C ARG A 219 16.16 54.21 29.88
N GLY A 220 14.96 53.85 30.30
CA GLY A 220 14.20 54.54 31.34
C GLY A 220 13.57 55.85 30.88
N LEU A 221 13.46 56.07 29.56
CA LEU A 221 12.70 57.18 29.00
C LEU A 221 11.21 56.82 29.00
N ALA A 222 10.35 57.83 28.91
CA ALA A 222 8.90 57.67 28.73
C ALA A 222 8.56 57.94 27.26
N PRO A 223 8.52 56.91 26.38
CA PRO A 223 8.32 57.11 24.96
C PRO A 223 6.87 57.50 24.68
N GLN A 224 6.60 58.11 23.52
CA GLN A 224 5.23 58.55 23.20
C GLN A 224 4.27 57.36 23.04
N PRO A 225 3.18 57.27 23.84
CA PRO A 225 2.26 56.12 23.80
C PRO A 225 1.54 55.92 22.46
N GLY A 226 1.30 57.00 21.71
CA GLY A 226 0.55 56.96 20.45
C GLY A 226 1.25 56.21 19.31
N SER A 227 2.57 56.04 19.39
CA SER A 227 3.35 55.37 18.34
C SER A 227 3.01 53.88 18.24
N LEU A 228 3.01 53.15 19.36
CA LEU A 228 2.63 51.73 19.38
C LEU A 228 1.15 51.51 19.04
N ALA A 229 0.26 52.40 19.48
CA ALA A 229 -1.16 52.32 19.15
C ALA A 229 -1.41 52.45 17.64
N ALA A 230 -0.62 53.27 16.94
CA ALA A 230 -0.69 53.37 15.47
C ALA A 230 -0.25 52.07 14.80
N VAL A 231 0.84 51.45 15.27
CA VAL A 231 1.33 50.16 14.76
C VAL A 231 0.32 49.03 15.00
N GLU A 232 -0.28 48.98 16.19
CA GLU A 232 -1.34 48.02 16.51
C GLU A 232 -2.57 48.20 15.61
N THR A 233 -2.99 49.45 15.37
CA THR A 233 -4.09 49.76 14.44
C THR A 233 -3.80 49.31 13.01
N GLU A 234 -2.55 49.42 12.57
CA GLU A 234 -2.11 48.93 11.26
C GLU A 234 -2.12 47.40 11.18
N LEU A 235 -1.61 46.71 12.21
CA LEU A 235 -1.70 45.24 12.30
C LEU A 235 -3.14 44.75 12.30
N ASP A 236 -4.03 45.43 13.01
CA ASP A 236 -5.46 45.14 13.00
C ASP A 236 -6.08 45.28 11.61
N ALA A 237 -5.64 46.27 10.83
CA ALA A 237 -6.09 46.45 9.45
C ALA A 237 -5.56 45.35 8.53
N LEU A 238 -4.31 44.93 8.73
CA LEU A 238 -3.73 43.80 8.02
C LEU A 238 -4.47 42.50 8.37
N GLU A 239 -4.67 42.18 9.65
CA GLU A 239 -5.40 40.97 10.09
C GLU A 239 -6.80 40.91 9.48
N ARG A 240 -7.55 42.02 9.49
CA ARG A 240 -8.89 42.06 8.86
C ARG A 240 -8.85 41.79 7.36
N THR A 241 -7.76 42.13 6.70
CA THR A 241 -7.62 42.00 5.24
C THR A 241 -7.08 40.63 4.83
N VAL A 242 -6.03 40.14 5.49
CA VAL A 242 -5.32 38.90 5.12
C VAL A 242 -5.58 37.74 6.07
N GLY A 243 -6.13 37.99 7.26
CA GLY A 243 -6.42 36.97 8.27
C GLY A 243 -7.28 35.81 7.76
N PRO A 244 -8.43 36.06 7.10
CA PRO A 244 -9.26 34.99 6.55
C PRO A 244 -8.52 34.11 5.53
N VAL A 245 -7.69 34.72 4.67
CA VAL A 245 -6.86 34.00 3.69
C VAL A 245 -5.80 33.15 4.39
N LEU A 246 -5.13 33.68 5.41
CA LEU A 246 -4.16 32.92 6.21
C LEU A 246 -4.81 31.78 7.00
N ALA A 247 -6.06 31.94 7.45
CA ALA A 247 -6.81 30.90 8.14
C ALA A 247 -7.19 29.76 7.18
N GLU A 248 -7.69 30.09 5.99
CA GLU A 248 -8.00 29.11 4.94
C GLU A 248 -6.74 28.34 4.51
N MET A 249 -5.64 29.04 4.20
CA MET A 249 -4.36 28.39 3.86
C MET A 249 -3.86 27.46 4.97
N ARG A 250 -4.04 27.85 6.25
CA ARG A 250 -3.68 27.00 7.38
C ARG A 250 -4.54 25.74 7.44
N GLN A 251 -5.85 25.86 7.24
CA GLN A 251 -6.76 24.70 7.20
C GLN A 251 -6.39 23.75 6.06
N GLU A 252 -6.12 24.27 4.86
CA GLU A 252 -5.68 23.45 3.72
C GLU A 252 -4.36 22.71 4.03
N LEU A 253 -3.37 23.41 4.59
CA LEU A 253 -2.10 22.81 4.98
C LEU A 253 -2.28 21.73 6.05
N ALA A 254 -3.22 21.90 6.98
CA ALA A 254 -3.53 20.92 8.02
C ALA A 254 -4.18 19.63 7.46
N GLN A 255 -4.84 19.70 6.30
CA GLN A 255 -5.42 18.52 5.62
C GLN A 255 -4.38 17.70 4.84
N ILE A 256 -3.21 18.25 4.53
CA ILE A 256 -2.19 17.55 3.73
C ILE A 256 -1.73 16.23 4.36
N PRO A 257 -1.41 16.15 5.68
CA PRO A 257 -1.01 14.89 6.29
C PRO A 257 -2.11 13.83 6.24
N VAL A 258 -3.37 14.22 6.46
CA VAL A 258 -4.53 13.34 6.38
C VAL A 258 -4.69 12.78 4.97
N ALA A 259 -4.71 13.66 3.96
CA ALA A 259 -4.79 13.27 2.56
C ALA A 259 -3.61 12.37 2.13
N LYS A 260 -2.40 12.61 2.67
CA LYS A 260 -1.24 11.74 2.43
C LYS A 260 -1.40 10.36 3.05
N ALA A 261 -1.96 10.26 4.25
CA ALA A 261 -2.23 8.99 4.92
C ALA A 261 -3.29 8.18 4.15
N GLU A 262 -4.40 8.81 3.78
CA GLU A 262 -5.44 8.19 2.94
C GLU A 262 -4.88 7.73 1.58
N ALA A 263 -4.04 8.54 0.94
CA ALA A 263 -3.40 8.16 -0.30
C ALA A 263 -2.41 6.99 -0.15
N ALA A 264 -1.77 6.84 1.02
CA ALA A 264 -0.90 5.71 1.30
C ALA A 264 -1.72 4.42 1.48
N GLU A 265 -2.81 4.48 2.24
CA GLU A 265 -3.74 3.36 2.44
C GLU A 265 -4.35 2.89 1.11
N ALA A 266 -4.86 3.82 0.30
CA ALA A 266 -5.43 3.51 -1.01
C ALA A 266 -4.41 2.84 -1.97
N ARG A 267 -3.12 3.19 -1.88
CA ARG A 267 -2.07 2.54 -2.66
C ARG A 267 -1.82 1.11 -2.20
N GLU A 268 -1.88 0.85 -0.90
CA GLU A 268 -1.74 -0.50 -0.34
C GLU A 268 -2.91 -1.39 -0.75
N ASP A 269 -4.13 -0.88 -0.67
CA ASP A 269 -5.33 -1.57 -1.18
C ASP A 269 -5.24 -1.89 -2.65
N LEU A 270 -4.82 -0.93 -3.47
CA LEU A 270 -4.62 -1.15 -4.90
C LEU A 270 -3.57 -2.23 -5.17
N ALA A 271 -2.51 -2.30 -4.38
CA ALA A 271 -1.49 -3.35 -4.49
C ALA A 271 -2.07 -4.72 -4.14
N ARG A 272 -2.85 -4.83 -3.05
CA ARG A 272 -3.56 -6.06 -2.67
C ARG A 272 -4.52 -6.52 -3.77
N MET A 273 -5.36 -5.63 -4.27
CA MET A 273 -6.34 -5.94 -5.31
C MET A 273 -5.67 -6.37 -6.62
N ARG A 274 -4.53 -5.75 -6.99
CA ARG A 274 -3.75 -6.17 -8.16
C ARG A 274 -3.19 -7.58 -7.99
N PHE A 275 -2.69 -7.92 -6.80
CA PHE A 275 -2.19 -9.26 -6.51
C PHE A 275 -3.31 -10.31 -6.63
N SER A 276 -4.46 -10.09 -5.98
CA SER A 276 -5.61 -10.99 -6.07
C SER A 276 -6.16 -11.13 -7.49
N LEU A 277 -6.18 -10.05 -8.27
CA LEU A 277 -6.58 -10.09 -9.68
C LEU A 277 -5.60 -10.90 -10.53
N GLN A 278 -4.29 -10.79 -10.26
CA GLN A 278 -3.28 -11.58 -10.95
C GLN A 278 -3.42 -13.07 -10.62
N ASP A 279 -3.64 -13.40 -9.35
CA ASP A 279 -3.86 -14.78 -8.90
C ASP A 279 -5.11 -15.40 -9.54
N ALA A 280 -6.24 -14.69 -9.51
CA ALA A 280 -7.47 -15.13 -10.18
C ALA A 280 -7.31 -15.28 -11.70
N ARG A 281 -6.49 -14.44 -12.34
CA ARG A 281 -6.15 -14.57 -13.77
C ARG A 281 -5.31 -15.81 -14.05
N GLN A 282 -4.39 -16.16 -13.15
CA GLN A 282 -3.59 -17.37 -13.29
C GLN A 282 -4.47 -18.62 -13.11
N GLU A 283 -5.31 -18.64 -12.08
CA GLU A 283 -6.24 -19.75 -11.82
C GLU A 283 -7.21 -19.97 -13.00
N THR A 284 -7.76 -18.89 -13.56
CA THR A 284 -8.64 -18.99 -14.75
C THR A 284 -7.88 -19.47 -15.99
N ALA A 285 -6.61 -19.11 -16.17
CA ALA A 285 -5.78 -19.62 -17.26
C ALA A 285 -5.48 -21.12 -17.08
N ASP A 286 -5.17 -21.55 -15.86
CA ASP A 286 -4.89 -22.95 -15.54
C ASP A 286 -6.13 -23.83 -15.70
N LEU A 287 -7.29 -23.35 -15.24
CA LEU A 287 -8.58 -24.02 -15.45
C LEU A 287 -8.91 -24.14 -16.94
N ARG A 288 -8.65 -23.10 -17.74
CA ARG A 288 -8.85 -23.16 -19.19
C ARG A 288 -7.93 -24.19 -19.85
N SER A 289 -6.65 -24.23 -19.47
CA SER A 289 -5.71 -25.24 -19.96
C SER A 289 -6.13 -26.67 -19.57
N HIS A 290 -6.64 -26.87 -18.35
CA HIS A 290 -7.21 -28.15 -17.94
C HIS A 290 -8.42 -28.54 -18.78
N PHE A 291 -9.34 -27.61 -19.01
CA PHE A 291 -10.53 -27.83 -19.81
C PHE A 291 -10.19 -28.21 -21.26
N ASP A 292 -9.26 -27.48 -21.89
CA ASP A 292 -8.81 -27.75 -23.25
C ASP A 292 -8.13 -29.14 -23.36
N ARG A 293 -7.31 -29.52 -22.36
CA ARG A 293 -6.72 -30.88 -22.29
C ARG A 293 -7.78 -31.96 -22.15
N PHE A 294 -8.74 -31.77 -21.25
CA PHE A 294 -9.82 -32.73 -21.04
C PHE A 294 -10.65 -32.94 -22.31
N HIS A 295 -10.97 -31.86 -23.03
CA HIS A 295 -11.65 -31.95 -24.32
C HIS A 295 -10.82 -32.68 -25.37
N ALA A 296 -9.53 -32.36 -25.51
CA ALA A 296 -8.66 -33.05 -26.46
C ALA A 296 -8.51 -34.55 -26.15
N GLU A 297 -8.45 -34.94 -24.87
CA GLU A 297 -8.44 -36.34 -24.45
C GLU A 297 -9.76 -37.06 -24.78
N ALA A 298 -10.90 -36.40 -24.55
CA ALA A 298 -12.21 -36.94 -24.89
C ALA A 298 -12.34 -37.16 -26.41
N ASP A 299 -12.00 -36.16 -27.22
CA ASP A 299 -12.02 -36.24 -28.67
C ASP A 299 -11.09 -37.37 -29.19
N ALA A 300 -9.89 -37.50 -28.61
CA ALA A 300 -8.96 -38.57 -28.96
C ALA A 300 -9.49 -39.97 -28.60
N ARG A 301 -10.17 -40.12 -27.45
CA ARG A 301 -10.83 -41.38 -27.04
C ARG A 301 -11.96 -41.74 -28.00
N ASP A 302 -12.79 -40.78 -28.37
CA ASP A 302 -13.90 -40.99 -29.31
C ASP A 302 -13.40 -41.36 -30.70
N GLN A 303 -12.38 -40.66 -31.22
CA GLN A 303 -11.73 -41.00 -32.49
C GLN A 303 -11.10 -42.40 -32.45
N ALA A 304 -10.45 -42.77 -31.35
CA ALA A 304 -9.87 -44.10 -31.18
C ALA A 304 -10.94 -45.20 -31.11
N ALA A 305 -12.08 -44.93 -30.48
CA ALA A 305 -13.23 -45.86 -30.43
C ALA A 305 -13.82 -46.05 -31.84
N ILE A 306 -14.07 -44.96 -32.57
CA ILE A 306 -14.53 -45.00 -33.96
C ILE A 306 -13.56 -45.78 -34.84
N ALA A 307 -12.25 -45.53 -34.73
CA ALA A 307 -11.23 -46.24 -35.51
C ALA A 307 -11.19 -47.75 -35.19
N ARG A 308 -11.40 -48.15 -33.94
CA ARG A 308 -11.47 -49.56 -33.53
C ARG A 308 -12.70 -50.25 -34.12
N GLU A 309 -13.86 -49.61 -34.05
CA GLU A 309 -15.11 -50.08 -34.67
C GLU A 309 -14.93 -50.25 -36.19
N GLN A 310 -14.41 -49.23 -36.88
CA GLN A 310 -14.13 -49.29 -38.31
C GLN A 310 -13.15 -50.42 -38.68
N ALA A 311 -12.10 -50.62 -37.88
CA ALA A 311 -11.15 -51.71 -38.08
C ALA A 311 -11.79 -53.10 -37.84
N ALA A 312 -12.70 -53.23 -36.88
CA ALA A 312 -13.45 -54.46 -36.63
C ALA A 312 -14.38 -54.78 -37.82
N VAL A 313 -15.16 -53.79 -38.27
CA VAL A 313 -16.03 -53.91 -39.45
C VAL A 313 -15.21 -54.29 -40.69
N ALA A 314 -14.06 -53.65 -40.91
CA ALA A 314 -13.19 -53.98 -42.05
C ALA A 314 -12.66 -55.43 -42.00
N ARG A 315 -12.33 -55.94 -40.81
CA ARG A 315 -11.91 -57.35 -40.63
C ARG A 315 -13.05 -58.32 -40.90
N GLU A 316 -14.25 -58.04 -40.39
CA GLU A 316 -15.43 -58.86 -40.66
C GLU A 316 -15.77 -58.87 -42.16
N GLN A 317 -15.73 -57.71 -42.80
CA GLN A 317 -15.96 -57.61 -44.24
C GLN A 317 -14.92 -58.40 -45.04
N ALA A 318 -13.64 -58.33 -44.68
CA ALA A 318 -12.59 -59.13 -45.31
C ALA A 318 -12.80 -60.64 -45.10
N ALA A 319 -13.25 -61.06 -43.92
CA ALA A 319 -13.59 -62.46 -43.63
C ALA A 319 -14.79 -62.93 -44.47
N ILE A 320 -15.84 -62.12 -44.57
CA ILE A 320 -17.01 -62.40 -45.43
C ILE A 320 -16.56 -62.58 -46.88
N THR A 321 -15.76 -61.66 -47.41
CA THR A 321 -15.23 -61.76 -48.79
C THR A 321 -14.37 -63.01 -48.98
N HIS A 322 -13.54 -63.37 -48.00
CA HIS A 322 -12.77 -64.61 -48.04
C HIS A 322 -13.68 -65.85 -48.10
N TYR A 323 -14.66 -65.97 -47.19
CA TYR A 323 -15.57 -67.10 -47.15
C TYR A 323 -16.46 -67.19 -48.40
N GLN A 324 -16.88 -66.06 -48.96
CA GLN A 324 -17.57 -66.03 -50.26
C GLN A 324 -16.69 -66.61 -51.38
N GLY A 325 -15.41 -66.24 -51.42
CA GLY A 325 -14.45 -66.80 -52.37
C GLY A 325 -14.27 -68.32 -52.23
N VAL A 326 -14.12 -68.81 -50.98
CA VAL A 326 -14.02 -70.25 -50.68
C VAL A 326 -15.31 -70.99 -51.08
N ALA A 327 -16.48 -70.44 -50.74
CA ALA A 327 -17.77 -71.03 -51.10
C ALA A 327 -17.94 -71.15 -52.62
N GLU A 328 -17.56 -70.12 -53.39
CA GLU A 328 -17.59 -70.16 -54.86
C GLU A 328 -16.56 -71.14 -55.45
N GLN A 329 -15.43 -71.37 -54.78
CA GLN A 329 -14.50 -72.42 -55.17
C GLN A 329 -15.11 -73.82 -54.93
N TRP A 330 -15.62 -74.08 -53.73
CA TRP A 330 -16.26 -75.36 -53.40
C TRP A 330 -17.45 -75.65 -54.30
N LYS A 331 -18.25 -74.64 -54.64
CA LYS A 331 -19.36 -74.77 -55.59
C LYS A 331 -18.88 -75.22 -56.97
N ARG A 332 -17.76 -74.66 -57.46
CA ARG A 332 -17.13 -75.10 -58.72
C ARG A 332 -16.60 -76.53 -58.64
N GLU A 333 -15.95 -76.89 -57.54
CA GLU A 333 -15.44 -78.25 -57.32
C GLU A 333 -16.58 -79.28 -57.23
N ALA A 334 -17.65 -78.98 -56.50
CA ALA A 334 -18.83 -79.84 -56.41
C ALA A 334 -19.51 -80.03 -57.77
N LEU A 335 -19.63 -78.97 -58.57
CA LEU A 335 -20.16 -79.07 -59.94
C LEU A 335 -19.27 -79.94 -60.82
N ALA A 336 -17.94 -79.82 -60.71
CA ALA A 336 -17.01 -80.66 -61.45
C ALA A 336 -17.10 -82.14 -61.03
N GLU A 337 -17.23 -82.43 -59.73
CA GLU A 337 -17.46 -83.79 -59.25
C GLU A 337 -18.81 -84.36 -59.70
N GLN A 338 -19.86 -83.54 -59.73
CA GLN A 338 -21.17 -83.95 -60.24
C GLN A 338 -21.08 -84.39 -61.71
N VAL A 339 -20.36 -83.63 -62.55
CA VAL A 339 -20.07 -84.00 -63.94
C VAL A 339 -19.27 -85.31 -64.03
N LYS A 340 -18.26 -85.51 -63.16
CA LYS A 340 -17.51 -86.78 -63.12
C LYS A 340 -18.39 -87.97 -62.77
N VAL A 341 -19.26 -87.82 -61.76
CA VAL A 341 -20.20 -88.88 -61.36
C VAL A 341 -21.14 -89.23 -62.50
N GLU A 342 -21.61 -88.23 -63.26
CA GLU A 342 -22.47 -88.44 -64.43
C GLU A 342 -21.73 -89.23 -65.54
N ILE A 343 -20.49 -88.85 -65.85
CA ILE A 343 -19.65 -89.60 -66.80
C ILE A 343 -19.42 -91.05 -66.34
N LEU A 344 -19.16 -91.27 -65.05
CA LEU A 344 -18.96 -92.61 -64.50
C LEU A 344 -20.23 -93.45 -64.59
N ARG A 345 -21.40 -92.87 -64.30
CA ARG A 345 -22.70 -93.55 -64.48
C ARG A 345 -22.91 -93.99 -65.92
N ASP A 346 -22.64 -93.13 -66.89
CA ASP A 346 -22.74 -93.48 -68.31
C ASP A 346 -21.80 -94.63 -68.70
N ARG A 347 -20.57 -94.64 -68.17
CA ARG A 347 -19.62 -95.74 -68.40
C ARG A 347 -20.08 -97.05 -67.78
N VAL A 348 -20.63 -97.02 -66.56
CA VAL A 348 -21.21 -98.21 -65.91
C VAL A 348 -22.39 -98.73 -66.72
N ALA A 349 -23.33 -97.87 -67.12
CA ALA A 349 -24.46 -98.27 -67.96
C ALA A 349 -24.03 -98.83 -69.33
N LYS A 350 -22.90 -98.36 -69.88
CA LYS A 350 -22.30 -98.95 -71.08
C LYS A 350 -21.71 -100.34 -70.80
N ALA A 351 -20.92 -100.49 -69.74
CA ALA A 351 -20.33 -101.76 -69.35
C ALA A 351 -21.38 -102.83 -69.03
N GLU A 352 -22.48 -102.46 -68.36
CA GLU A 352 -23.61 -103.35 -68.10
C GLU A 352 -24.29 -103.84 -69.39
N ARG A 353 -24.43 -102.96 -70.40
CA ARG A 353 -24.94 -103.35 -71.73
C ARG A 353 -23.99 -104.32 -72.44
N GLU A 354 -22.68 -104.09 -72.38
CA GLU A 354 -21.68 -104.98 -72.96
C GLU A 354 -21.65 -106.34 -72.25
N ALA A 355 -21.73 -106.36 -70.92
CA ALA A 355 -21.83 -107.58 -70.13
C ALA A 355 -23.11 -108.37 -70.45
N GLY A 356 -24.26 -107.69 -70.57
CA GLY A 356 -25.53 -108.30 -70.99
C GLY A 356 -25.45 -108.92 -72.39
N MET A 357 -24.79 -108.27 -73.34
CA MET A 357 -24.56 -108.83 -74.68
C MET A 357 -23.63 -110.04 -74.67
N ALA A 358 -22.54 -109.99 -73.89
CA ALA A 358 -21.61 -111.12 -73.75
C ALA A 358 -22.29 -112.34 -73.12
N GLN A 359 -23.17 -112.11 -72.13
CA GLN A 359 -23.94 -113.17 -71.48
C GLN A 359 -24.96 -113.80 -72.43
N ALA A 360 -25.69 -112.99 -73.21
CA ALA A 360 -26.60 -113.49 -74.24
C ALA A 360 -25.88 -114.30 -75.34
N LEU A 361 -24.66 -113.89 -75.72
CA LEU A 361 -23.82 -114.63 -76.67
C LEU A 361 -23.37 -115.98 -76.09
N SER A 362 -22.97 -116.01 -74.82
CA SER A 362 -22.60 -117.24 -74.11
C SER A 362 -23.78 -118.22 -74.05
N GLU A 363 -24.97 -117.74 -73.69
CA GLU A 363 -26.20 -118.56 -73.66
C GLU A 363 -26.56 -119.10 -75.06
N ASN A 364 -26.40 -118.29 -76.12
CA ASN A 364 -26.61 -118.73 -77.51
C ASN A 364 -25.62 -119.83 -77.91
N LEU A 365 -24.33 -119.66 -77.62
CA LEU A 365 -23.30 -120.66 -77.90
C LEU A 365 -23.53 -121.97 -77.12
N GLN A 366 -24.01 -121.89 -75.87
CA GLN A 366 -24.40 -123.05 -75.09
C GLN A 366 -25.62 -123.77 -75.71
N ALA A 367 -26.62 -123.02 -76.16
CA ALA A 367 -27.79 -123.57 -76.86
C ALA A 367 -27.42 -124.23 -78.21
N GLN A 368 -26.50 -123.62 -78.99
CA GLN A 368 -25.98 -124.20 -80.23
C GLN A 368 -25.17 -125.49 -79.97
N ASN A 369 -24.33 -125.51 -78.95
CA ASN A 369 -23.60 -126.72 -78.55
C ASN A 369 -24.56 -127.84 -78.13
N ALA A 370 -25.58 -127.53 -77.32
CA ALA A 370 -26.59 -128.50 -76.94
C ALA A 370 -27.35 -129.06 -78.16
N ALA A 371 -27.70 -128.20 -79.13
CA ALA A 371 -28.35 -128.59 -80.37
C ALA A 371 -27.47 -129.51 -81.23
N ILE A 372 -26.17 -129.22 -81.36
CA ILE A 372 -25.20 -130.08 -82.08
C ILE A 372 -25.07 -131.45 -81.40
N LEU A 373 -24.98 -131.49 -80.07
CA LEU A 373 -24.85 -132.74 -79.31
C LEU A 373 -26.10 -133.63 -79.43
N SER A 374 -27.28 -133.04 -79.63
CA SER A 374 -28.56 -133.75 -79.79
C SER A 374 -28.91 -134.14 -81.24
N SER A 375 -28.14 -133.70 -82.25
CA SER A 375 -28.53 -133.86 -83.66
C SER A 375 -28.41 -135.31 -84.17
N THR A 376 -29.25 -135.65 -85.15
CA THR A 376 -29.29 -136.98 -85.80
C THR A 376 -27.98 -137.33 -86.50
N SER A 377 -27.24 -136.36 -87.04
CA SER A 377 -25.90 -136.59 -87.61
C SER A 377 -24.84 -136.87 -86.54
N TRP A 378 -24.95 -136.28 -85.35
CA TRP A 378 -24.09 -136.58 -84.19
C TRP A 378 -24.39 -137.99 -83.64
N ARG A 379 -25.65 -138.43 -83.61
CA ARG A 379 -26.01 -139.79 -83.16
C ARG A 379 -25.59 -140.88 -84.17
N VAL A 380 -25.66 -140.61 -85.47
CA VAL A 380 -25.28 -141.57 -86.54
C VAL A 380 -23.76 -141.76 -86.68
N THR A 381 -22.96 -140.74 -86.39
CA THR A 381 -21.48 -140.81 -86.44
C THR A 381 -20.82 -141.38 -85.18
N TRP A 382 -21.61 -141.80 -84.19
CA TRP A 382 -21.13 -142.38 -82.93
C TRP A 382 -20.20 -143.60 -83.10
N PRO A 383 -20.47 -144.59 -83.99
CA PRO A 383 -19.58 -145.74 -84.17
C PRO A 383 -18.19 -145.35 -84.71
N LEU A 384 -18.13 -144.37 -85.62
CA LEU A 384 -16.87 -143.86 -86.20
C LEU A 384 -16.05 -143.04 -85.21
N ARG A 385 -16.69 -142.35 -84.25
CA ARG A 385 -15.99 -141.54 -83.25
C ARG A 385 -15.52 -142.33 -82.04
N ALA A 386 -16.17 -143.45 -81.71
CA ALA A 386 -15.66 -144.41 -80.73
C ALA A 386 -14.32 -145.04 -81.20
N ILE A 387 -14.12 -145.17 -82.52
CA ILE A 387 -12.86 -145.64 -83.11
C ILE A 387 -11.77 -144.56 -83.08
N VAL A 388 -12.11 -143.29 -83.36
CA VAL A 388 -11.17 -142.16 -83.27
C VAL A 388 -10.76 -141.82 -81.82
N ARG A 389 -11.63 -142.06 -80.83
CA ARG A 389 -11.31 -141.88 -79.40
C ARG A 389 -10.46 -143.02 -78.82
N ARG A 390 -10.32 -144.15 -79.53
CA ARG A 390 -9.37 -145.24 -79.23
C ARG A 390 -8.00 -145.07 -79.91
N LEU A 391 -7.81 -144.01 -80.71
CA LEU A 391 -6.58 -143.73 -81.48
C LEU A 391 -5.96 -142.35 -81.21
N ARG A 392 -6.23 -141.74 -80.05
CA ARG A 392 -5.54 -140.49 -79.66
C ARG A 392 -4.85 -140.60 -78.29
N PRO A 393 -3.54 -140.31 -78.23
CA PRO A 393 -2.82 -140.02 -76.98
C PRO A 393 -3.00 -138.53 -76.62
N GLY A 394 -3.16 -138.24 -75.31
CA GLY A 394 -3.24 -136.88 -74.74
C GLY A 394 -4.65 -136.39 -74.52
#